data_AF-A0A9C9DFR7-F1
#
_entry.id   AF-A0A9C9DFR7-F1
#
_cell.length_a   1.000
_cell.length_b   1.000
_cell.length_c   1.000
_cell.angle_alpha   90.00
_cell.angle_beta   90.00
_cell.angle_gamma   90.00
#
_symmetry.space_group_name_H-M   'P 1'
#
loop_
_entity.id
_entity.type
_entity.pdbx_description
1 polymer ?
#
loop_
_entity_poly.entity_id
_entity_poly.type
_entity_poly.pdbx_seq_one_letter_code
_entity_poly.pdbx_strand_id
1 'polypeptide(L)'
;MVTQVDRATHCIVGWDVVVERSYETLQPILDRSPQAQRYYSDNLATYDTLVYFPGRHLTAPGKSQTYSVEADNSVLRHYLARLARSSRCFSRSLLALWTAIKLFVFAWNRRQMYKRRFPSYPAHVKDFVYP
;
A
#
# COMPACT_ATOMS: atom_id res chain seq x y z
N MET A 1 7.69 -4.79 3.13
CA MET A 1 6.67 -3.71 3.04
C MET A 1 5.32 -4.33 2.77
N VAL A 2 4.28 -3.84 3.45
CA VAL A 2 2.88 -4.18 3.26
C VAL A 2 2.12 -2.89 2.97
N THR A 3 1.14 -2.95 2.09
CA THR A 3 0.27 -1.82 1.70
C THR A 3 -1.18 -2.28 1.67
N GLN A 4 -2.06 -1.42 2.15
CA GLN A 4 -3.51 -1.50 2.04
C GLN A 4 -3.93 -0.32 1.16
N VAL A 5 -4.71 -0.61 0.13
CA VAL A 5 -5.11 0.37 -0.89
C VAL A 5 -6.62 0.41 -0.95
N ASP A 6 -7.20 1.61 -0.92
CA ASP A 6 -8.60 1.77 -1.28
C ASP A 6 -8.77 1.60 -2.79
N ARG A 7 -9.57 0.61 -3.18
CA ARG A 7 -9.74 0.23 -4.59
C ARG A 7 -10.36 1.35 -5.42
N ALA A 8 -11.27 2.13 -4.84
CA ALA A 8 -11.97 3.17 -5.59
C ALA A 8 -11.03 4.34 -5.91
N THR A 9 -10.17 4.72 -4.98
CA THR A 9 -9.29 5.90 -5.08
C THR A 9 -7.86 5.60 -5.49
N HIS A 10 -7.40 4.36 -5.37
CA HIS A 10 -5.98 4.00 -5.44
C HIS A 10 -5.12 4.76 -4.41
N CYS A 11 -5.73 5.25 -3.34
CA CYS A 11 -5.00 5.81 -2.21
C CYS A 11 -4.50 4.67 -1.32
N ILE A 12 -3.27 4.82 -0.85
CA ILE A 12 -2.68 3.92 0.15
C ILE A 12 -3.23 4.36 1.52
N VAL A 13 -4.04 3.52 2.14
CA VAL A 13 -4.77 3.81 3.39
C VAL A 13 -4.14 3.18 4.62
N GLY A 14 -3.26 2.20 4.42
CA GLY A 14 -2.45 1.58 5.48
C GLY A 14 -1.15 1.05 4.87
N TRP A 15 -0.05 1.12 5.60
CA TRP A 15 1.23 0.59 5.14
C TRP A 15 2.18 0.39 6.32
N ASP A 16 3.15 -0.51 6.15
CA ASP A 16 4.31 -0.62 7.05
C ASP A 16 5.50 -1.35 6.39
N VAL A 17 6.66 -1.23 7.01
CA VAL A 17 7.90 -1.93 6.65
C VAL A 17 8.11 -3.09 7.63
N VAL A 18 7.47 -4.22 7.31
CA VAL A 18 7.62 -5.45 8.09
C VAL A 18 8.68 -6.36 7.48
N VAL A 19 9.40 -7.08 8.36
CA VAL A 19 10.31 -8.17 8.00
C VAL A 19 9.50 -9.42 7.68
N GLU A 20 8.53 -9.74 8.54
CA GLU A 20 7.64 -10.89 8.41
C GLU A 20 6.17 -10.44 8.40
N ARG A 21 5.35 -11.16 7.64
CA ARG A 21 3.90 -10.96 7.53
C ARG A 21 3.19 -11.91 8.50
N SER A 22 3.26 -11.58 9.80
CA SER A 22 2.62 -12.30 10.88
C SER A 22 1.36 -11.58 11.34
N TYR A 23 0.56 -12.21 12.21
CA TYR A 23 -0.62 -11.58 12.79
C TYR A 23 -0.26 -10.29 13.53
N GLU A 24 0.81 -10.34 14.33
CA GLU A 24 1.30 -9.24 15.17
C GLU A 24 1.78 -8.05 14.36
N THR A 25 2.20 -8.26 13.11
CA THR A 25 2.64 -7.17 12.23
C THR A 25 1.53 -6.64 11.34
N LEU A 26 0.58 -7.49 10.93
CA LEU A 26 -0.49 -7.11 10.01
C LEU A 26 -1.73 -6.56 10.71
N GLN A 27 -2.13 -7.12 11.86
CA GLN A 27 -3.32 -6.67 12.59
C GLN A 27 -3.23 -5.19 12.99
N PRO A 28 -2.10 -4.67 13.53
CA PRO A 28 -1.99 -3.25 13.85
C PRO A 28 -2.10 -2.32 12.63
N ILE A 29 -1.73 -2.79 11.43
CA ILE A 29 -1.90 -2.02 10.19
C ILE A 29 -3.38 -1.90 9.85
N LEU A 30 -4.13 -2.99 10.03
CA LEU A 30 -5.57 -3.05 9.79
C LEU A 30 -6.36 -2.22 10.83
N ASP A 31 -5.97 -2.27 12.10
CA ASP A 31 -6.65 -1.55 13.18
C ASP A 31 -6.53 -0.03 13.02
N ARG A 32 -5.37 0.45 12.56
CA ARG A 32 -5.11 1.89 12.38
C ARG A 32 -5.59 2.45 11.04
N SER A 33 -5.99 1.60 10.10
CA SER A 33 -6.46 2.04 8.79
C SER A 33 -7.98 2.27 8.80
N PRO A 34 -8.50 3.05 7.84
CA PRO A 34 -9.94 3.18 7.63
C PRO A 34 -10.60 1.81 7.46
N GLN A 35 -11.66 1.57 8.21
CA GLN A 35 -12.39 0.30 8.16
C GLN A 35 -13.19 0.20 6.86
N ALA A 36 -13.10 -0.94 6.19
CA ALA A 36 -13.79 -1.24 4.95
C ALA A 36 -14.86 -2.31 5.19
N GLN A 37 -15.89 -2.33 4.35
CA GLN A 37 -16.88 -3.41 4.39
C GLN A 37 -16.34 -4.72 3.78
N ARG A 38 -15.40 -4.62 2.83
CA ARG A 38 -14.84 -5.75 2.09
C ARG A 38 -13.33 -5.61 1.98
N TYR A 39 -12.63 -6.66 2.39
CA TYR A 39 -11.17 -6.76 2.28
C TYR A 39 -10.79 -7.86 1.30
N TYR A 40 -9.75 -7.58 0.50
CA TYR A 40 -9.20 -8.51 -0.48
C TYR A 40 -7.69 -8.62 -0.27
N SER A 41 -7.17 -9.84 -0.23
CA SER A 41 -5.73 -10.11 -0.14
C SER A 41 -5.33 -11.22 -1.10
N ASP A 42 -4.02 -11.46 -1.20
CA ASP A 42 -3.52 -12.71 -1.77
C ASP A 42 -3.82 -13.91 -0.83
N ASN A 43 -3.52 -15.13 -1.30
CA ASN A 43 -3.80 -16.38 -0.58
C ASN A 43 -2.73 -16.70 0.49
N LEU A 44 -2.10 -15.70 1.11
CA LEU A 44 -1.24 -15.95 2.26
C LEU A 44 -2.10 -16.29 3.49
N ALA A 45 -1.84 -17.44 4.11
CA ALA A 45 -2.63 -17.97 5.23
C ALA A 45 -2.78 -16.99 6.41
N THR A 46 -1.81 -16.10 6.64
CA THR A 46 -1.89 -15.09 7.70
C THR A 46 -3.09 -14.15 7.52
N TYR A 47 -3.54 -13.87 6.29
CA TYR A 47 -4.70 -13.00 6.10
C TYR A 47 -5.98 -13.64 6.62
N ASP A 48 -6.11 -14.97 6.56
CA ASP A 48 -7.29 -15.67 7.07
C ASP A 48 -7.38 -15.64 8.61
N THR A 49 -6.30 -15.27 9.30
CA THR A 49 -6.28 -15.17 10.78
C THR A 49 -6.56 -13.76 11.31
N LEU A 50 -6.64 -12.75 10.44
CA LEU A 50 -6.86 -11.36 10.85
C LEU A 50 -8.32 -11.08 11.19
N VAL A 51 -8.52 -10.08 12.04
CA VAL A 51 -9.84 -9.59 12.46
C VAL A 51 -10.24 -8.41 11.60
N TYR A 52 -11.25 -8.61 10.76
CA TYR A 52 -11.74 -7.62 9.78
C TYR A 52 -13.00 -6.87 10.22
N PHE A 53 -13.44 -7.03 11.46
CA PHE A 53 -14.68 -6.44 11.95
C PHE A 53 -14.65 -4.90 11.86
N PRO A 54 -15.72 -4.23 11.36
CA PRO A 54 -17.04 -4.76 11.00
C PRO A 54 -17.18 -5.32 9.57
N GLY A 55 -16.11 -5.27 8.79
CA GLY A 55 -16.07 -5.80 7.43
C GLY A 55 -15.91 -7.31 7.35
N ARG A 56 -15.79 -7.80 6.11
CA ARG A 56 -15.52 -9.20 5.80
C ARG A 56 -14.35 -9.32 4.85
N HIS A 57 -13.51 -10.31 5.10
CA HIS A 57 -12.45 -10.69 4.18
C HIS A 57 -12.96 -11.71 3.17
N LEU A 58 -12.55 -11.49 1.92
CA LEU A 58 -12.90 -12.32 0.78
C LEU A 58 -11.60 -12.74 0.12
N THR A 59 -11.29 -14.03 0.21
CA THR A 59 -10.22 -14.64 -0.58
C THR A 59 -10.64 -14.58 -2.04
N ALA A 60 -9.89 -13.85 -2.88
CA ALA A 60 -10.25 -13.68 -4.28
C ALA A 60 -9.78 -14.91 -5.10
N PRO A 61 -10.68 -15.80 -5.56
CA PRO A 61 -10.27 -16.88 -6.45
C PRO A 61 -9.71 -16.28 -7.75
N GLY A 62 -8.43 -16.56 -8.02
CA GLY A 62 -7.77 -16.20 -9.28
C GLY A 62 -7.06 -14.84 -9.34
N LYS A 63 -6.66 -14.23 -8.20
CA LYS A 63 -5.93 -12.92 -8.17
C LYS A 63 -6.66 -11.75 -8.84
N SER A 64 -7.93 -11.92 -9.21
CA SER A 64 -8.69 -10.97 -10.01
C SER A 64 -9.07 -9.69 -9.27
N GLN A 65 -8.92 -9.68 -7.94
CA GLN A 65 -9.32 -8.56 -7.08
C GLN A 65 -8.12 -7.82 -6.46
N THR A 66 -6.87 -8.26 -6.69
CA THR A 66 -5.65 -7.65 -6.14
C THR A 66 -4.92 -6.70 -7.10
N TYR A 67 -5.44 -6.49 -8.32
CA TYR A 67 -4.77 -5.69 -9.35
C TYR A 67 -4.44 -4.25 -8.91
N SER A 68 -5.32 -3.59 -8.15
CA SER A 68 -5.06 -2.20 -7.70
C SER A 68 -3.84 -2.13 -6.77
N VAL A 69 -3.73 -3.05 -5.81
CA VAL A 69 -2.59 -3.13 -4.88
C VAL A 69 -1.31 -3.51 -5.62
N GLU A 70 -1.39 -4.43 -6.59
CA GLU A 70 -0.23 -4.85 -7.40
C GLU A 70 0.29 -3.72 -8.29
N ALA A 71 -0.60 -2.97 -8.94
CA ALA A 71 -0.26 -1.81 -9.75
C ALA A 71 0.41 -0.73 -8.90
N ASP A 72 -0.18 -0.37 -7.76
CA ASP A 72 0.37 0.66 -6.87
C ASP A 72 1.73 0.22 -6.30
N ASN A 73 1.88 -1.05 -5.93
CA ASN A 73 3.16 -1.60 -5.48
C ASN A 73 4.22 -1.62 -6.58
N SER A 74 3.84 -1.84 -7.84
CA SER A 74 4.75 -1.75 -8.98
C SER A 74 5.28 -0.32 -9.14
N VAL A 75 4.39 0.67 -9.07
CA VAL A 75 4.78 2.09 -9.14
C VAL A 75 5.67 2.49 -7.96
N LEU A 76 5.34 2.05 -6.75
CA LEU A 76 6.16 2.31 -5.58
C LEU A 76 7.58 1.73 -5.75
N ARG A 77 7.70 0.50 -6.27
CA ARG A 77 9.01 -0.11 -6.59
C ARG A 77 9.78 0.61 -7.69
N HIS A 78 9.08 1.22 -8.64
CA HIS A 78 9.70 2.06 -9.67
C HIS A 78 10.36 3.30 -9.05
N TYR A 79 9.67 4.01 -8.16
CA TYR A 79 10.21 5.20 -7.49
C TYR A 79 11.24 4.86 -6.41
N LEU A 80 11.06 3.76 -5.71
CA LEU A 80 11.97 3.27 -4.67
C LEU A 80 12.69 2.02 -5.17
N ALA A 81 13.65 2.19 -6.09
CA ALA A 81 14.39 1.09 -6.73
C ALA A 81 14.98 0.04 -5.77
N ARG A 82 15.27 0.44 -4.52
CA ARG A 82 15.68 -0.45 -3.42
C ARG A 82 14.66 -1.53 -3.05
N LEU A 83 13.37 -1.28 -3.26
CA LEU A 83 12.29 -2.25 -3.06
C LEU A 83 12.12 -3.20 -4.27
N ALA A 84 12.70 -2.86 -5.42
CA ALA A 84 12.72 -3.70 -6.62
C ALA A 84 13.93 -4.65 -6.66
N ARG A 85 15.09 -4.23 -6.11
CA ARG A 85 16.36 -4.98 -6.21
C ARG A 85 16.99 -5.19 -4.84
N SER A 86 16.27 -5.85 -3.94
CA SER A 86 16.70 -6.06 -2.55
C SER A 86 18.11 -6.66 -2.39
N SER A 87 18.56 -7.48 -3.34
CA SER A 87 19.91 -8.08 -3.35
C SER A 87 21.04 -7.14 -3.75
N ARG A 88 20.74 -6.01 -4.41
CA ARG A 88 21.74 -5.04 -4.90
C ARG A 88 21.62 -3.66 -4.28
N CYS A 89 20.41 -3.28 -3.87
CA CYS A 89 20.11 -1.98 -3.30
C CYS A 89 19.22 -2.20 -2.08
N PHE A 90 19.84 -2.29 -0.91
CA PHE A 90 19.12 -2.44 0.36
C PHE A 90 19.26 -1.18 1.22
N SER A 91 18.29 -0.93 2.09
CA SER A 91 18.41 0.13 3.09
C SER A 91 19.20 -0.39 4.28
N ARG A 92 20.25 0.32 4.69
CA ARG A 92 20.99 0.02 5.93
C ARG A 92 20.28 0.54 7.19
N SER A 93 19.26 1.39 7.01
CA SER A 93 18.43 1.96 8.08
C SER A 93 16.96 1.71 7.78
N LEU A 94 16.27 1.05 8.71
CA LEU A 94 14.84 0.82 8.64
C LEU A 94 14.08 2.14 8.70
N LEU A 95 14.53 3.08 9.53
CA LEU A 95 13.94 4.41 9.66
C LEU A 95 14.01 5.18 8.34
N ALA A 96 15.15 5.14 7.64
CA ALA A 96 15.28 5.81 6.35
C ALA A 96 14.33 5.22 5.29
N LEU A 97 14.15 3.89 5.28
CA LEU A 97 13.19 3.22 4.40
C LEU A 97 11.76 3.62 4.74
N TRP A 98 11.42 3.62 6.03
CA TRP A 98 10.12 4.01 6.52
C TRP A 98 9.78 5.46 6.14
N THR A 99 10.71 6.40 6.34
CA THR A 99 10.54 7.80 5.96
C THR A 99 10.39 7.98 4.45
N ALA A 100 11.15 7.25 3.64
CA ALA A 100 11.01 7.29 2.18
C ALA A 100 9.63 6.80 1.72
N ILE A 101 9.12 5.72 2.32
CA ILE A 101 7.77 5.21 2.03
C ILE A 101 6.70 6.20 2.52
N LYS A 102 6.87 6.79 3.71
CA LYS A 102 5.97 7.83 4.21
C LYS A 102 5.84 9.01 3.25
N LEU A 103 6.97 9.52 2.75
CA LEU A 103 6.99 10.61 1.78
C LEU A 103 6.32 10.21 0.47
N PHE A 104 6.60 8.99 -0.02
CA PHE A 104 5.95 8.47 -1.22
C PHE A 104 4.43 8.38 -1.04
N VAL A 105 3.95 7.79 0.05
CA VAL A 105 2.51 7.64 0.35
C VAL A 105 1.82 9.00 0.41
N PHE A 106 2.46 9.99 1.04
CA PHE A 106 1.95 11.37 1.08
C PHE A 106 1.77 11.95 -0.33
N ALA A 107 2.83 11.94 -1.14
CA ALA A 107 2.78 12.49 -2.49
C ALA A 107 1.83 11.71 -3.42
N TRP A 108 1.81 10.38 -3.29
CA TRP A 108 0.93 9.49 -4.05
C TRP A 108 -0.54 9.78 -3.76
N ASN A 109 -0.93 9.82 -2.49
CA ASN A 109 -2.33 10.04 -2.14
C ASN A 109 -2.80 11.43 -2.58
N ARG A 110 -1.98 12.48 -2.43
CA ARG A 110 -2.31 13.81 -2.95
C ARG A 110 -2.51 13.81 -4.46
N ARG A 111 -1.62 13.13 -5.19
CA ARG A 111 -1.74 12.95 -6.64
C ARG A 111 -3.04 12.23 -7.00
N GLN A 112 -3.41 11.16 -6.31
CA GLN A 112 -4.63 10.41 -6.62
C GLN A 112 -5.88 11.26 -6.40
N MET A 113 -5.94 12.01 -5.31
CA MET A 113 -7.03 12.95 -5.06
C MET A 113 -7.09 14.05 -6.12
N TYR A 114 -5.94 14.59 -6.54
CA TYR A 114 -5.87 15.55 -7.64
C TYR A 114 -6.39 14.97 -8.95
N LYS A 115 -5.95 13.77 -9.35
CA LYS A 115 -6.42 13.09 -10.56
C LYS A 115 -7.93 12.83 -10.56
N ARG A 116 -8.51 12.52 -9.39
CA ARG A 116 -9.97 12.36 -9.27
C ARG A 116 -10.70 13.67 -9.51
N ARG A 117 -10.15 14.79 -9.01
CA ARG A 117 -10.74 16.12 -9.20
C ARG A 117 -10.50 16.68 -10.60
N PHE A 118 -9.37 16.37 -11.22
CA PHE A 118 -8.90 16.91 -12.49
C PHE A 118 -8.39 15.80 -13.43
N PRO A 119 -9.28 14.93 -13.95
CA PRO A 119 -8.88 13.71 -14.67
C PRO A 119 -8.14 13.96 -15.97
N SER A 120 -8.38 15.11 -16.61
CA SER A 120 -7.74 15.48 -17.88
C SER A 120 -6.34 16.08 -17.72
N TYR A 121 -5.92 16.40 -16.50
CA TYR A 121 -4.65 17.08 -16.27
C TYR A 121 -3.52 16.08 -16.00
N PRO A 122 -2.31 16.33 -16.53
CA PRO A 122 -1.14 15.56 -16.13
C PRO A 122 -0.89 15.75 -14.63
N ALA A 123 -0.50 14.66 -13.96
CA ALA A 123 -0.20 14.67 -12.54
C ALA A 123 0.99 13.75 -12.29
N HIS A 124 2.18 14.32 -12.14
CA HIS A 124 3.38 13.55 -11.82
C HIS A 124 3.57 13.52 -10.31
N VAL A 125 4.03 12.39 -9.74
CA VAL A 125 4.16 12.23 -8.28
C VAL A 125 5.08 13.30 -7.67
N LYS A 126 6.13 13.71 -8.39
CA LYS A 126 7.09 14.75 -7.95
C LYS A 126 6.43 16.10 -7.66
N ASP A 127 5.30 16.39 -8.29
CA ASP A 127 4.59 17.67 -8.15
C ASP A 127 3.83 17.75 -6.81
N PHE A 128 3.77 16.65 -6.03
CA PHE A 128 3.01 16.54 -4.79
C PHE A 128 3.88 16.29 -3.55
N VAL A 129 5.20 16.45 -3.67
CA VAL A 129 6.17 16.16 -2.59
C VAL A 129 6.26 17.30 -1.57
N TYR A 130 5.87 18.52 -1.95
CA TYR A 130 5.88 19.71 -1.10
C TYR A 130 4.44 20.14 -0.74
N PRO A 131 4.16 20.67 0.47
CA PRO A 131 2.86 21.20 0.87
C PRO A 131 2.25 22.17 -0.14
#